data_AF-A0A672G4D1-F1
#
_entry.id   AF-A0A672G4D1-F1
#
_cell.length_a   1.000
_cell.length_b   1.000
_cell.length_c   1.000
_cell.angle_alpha   90.00
_cell.angle_beta   90.00
_cell.angle_gamma   90.00
#
_symmetry.space_group_name_H-M   'P 1'
#
loop_
_entity.id
_entity.type
_entity.pdbx_description
1 polymer ?
#
loop_
_entity_poly.entity_id
_entity_poly.type
_entity_poly.pdbx_seq_one_letter_code
_entity_poly.pdbx_strand_id
1 'polypeptide(L)'
;MQRLKLNPRRSELCCEDVGVTTAQLSAERPTHAFIMTPSRSAPLIALLLAAALLSRARGFLSPSEDDGVPEEWVLLHVVQGHIGAGNYSYLRLNHDGRIVLHMRSLAGDADLYVSDKTLHPSFDTYKLQSATCGHDVVVVPGDFARPVGIGIYGHPSHQESQFEMRVFYDQTVSQDPFERSSYASEDERDRKKSPQAAEEDFQEEESIFWTILIGLLKIVLEILF
;
A
#
# COMPACT_ATOMS: atom_id res chain seq x y z
N MET A 1 17.65 1.39 -32.81
CA MET A 1 17.17 0.79 -31.54
C MET A 1 15.66 0.98 -31.49
N GLN A 2 14.91 -0.06 -31.85
CA GLN A 2 13.45 -0.02 -31.99
C GLN A 2 12.77 -0.02 -30.61
N ARG A 3 11.98 1.02 -30.34
CA ARG A 3 11.04 1.06 -29.21
C ARG A 3 9.91 0.06 -29.50
N LEU A 4 9.77 -0.97 -28.67
CA LEU A 4 8.53 -1.72 -28.55
C LEU A 4 7.49 -0.78 -27.91
N LYS A 5 6.73 -0.08 -28.76
CA LYS A 5 5.46 0.53 -28.36
C LYS A 5 4.52 -0.62 -27.99
N LEU A 6 4.32 -0.84 -26.69
CA LEU A 6 3.19 -1.64 -26.23
C LEU A 6 1.91 -0.93 -26.69
N ASN A 7 1.13 -1.66 -27.47
CA ASN A 7 -0.08 -1.21 -28.14
C ASN A 7 -1.17 -0.97 -27.08
N PRO A 8 -1.82 0.21 -27.01
CA PRO A 8 -2.88 0.51 -26.05
C PRO A 8 -4.12 -0.38 -26.19
N ARG A 9 -4.23 -1.21 -27.24
CA ARG A 9 -5.34 -2.18 -27.41
C ARG A 9 -5.33 -3.37 -26.46
N ARG A 10 -4.39 -3.48 -25.52
CA ARG A 10 -4.31 -4.64 -24.62
C ARG A 10 -5.10 -4.47 -23.32
N SER A 11 -5.40 -3.23 -22.89
CA SER A 11 -6.25 -2.96 -21.72
C SER A 11 -7.73 -3.22 -21.99
N GLU A 12 -8.19 -3.09 -23.25
CA GLU A 12 -9.58 -3.37 -23.63
C GLU A 12 -10.02 -4.83 -23.39
N LEU A 13 -9.08 -5.78 -23.27
CA LEU A 13 -9.41 -7.20 -23.15
C LEU A 13 -9.65 -7.69 -21.71
N CYS A 14 -9.38 -6.88 -20.68
CA CYS A 14 -9.47 -7.32 -19.30
C CYS A 14 -10.75 -6.88 -18.55
N CYS A 15 -11.63 -6.12 -19.20
CA CYS A 15 -12.85 -5.55 -18.58
C CYS A 15 -14.17 -6.22 -19.00
N GLU A 16 -14.14 -7.45 -19.53
CA GLU A 16 -15.35 -8.27 -19.63
C GLU A 16 -15.36 -9.28 -18.47
N ASP A 17 -16.48 -9.34 -17.76
CA ASP A 17 -16.86 -10.28 -16.69
C ASP A 17 -16.41 -10.01 -15.23
N VAL A 18 -17.13 -9.10 -14.57
CA VAL A 18 -17.73 -9.42 -13.25
C VAL A 18 -19.21 -9.03 -13.27
N GLY A 19 -20.00 -9.81 -14.00
CA GLY A 19 -21.47 -9.76 -13.93
C GLY A 19 -21.95 -10.26 -12.56
N VAL A 20 -22.16 -9.34 -11.62
CA VAL A 20 -22.94 -9.64 -10.41
C VAL A 20 -24.38 -9.86 -10.84
N THR A 21 -24.73 -11.12 -11.03
CA THR A 21 -26.11 -11.55 -11.28
C THR A 21 -26.91 -11.30 -10.01
N THR A 22 -27.65 -10.20 -9.96
CA THR A 22 -28.68 -9.96 -8.96
C THR A 22 -29.83 -10.94 -9.20
N ALA A 23 -29.79 -12.07 -8.49
CA ALA A 23 -30.95 -12.94 -8.38
C ALA A 23 -32.06 -12.21 -7.59
N GLN A 24 -33.05 -11.67 -8.31
CA GLN A 24 -34.32 -11.27 -7.71
C GLN A 24 -35.05 -12.52 -7.22
N LEU A 25 -35.03 -12.77 -5.92
CA LEU A 25 -35.84 -13.81 -5.30
C LEU A 25 -37.25 -13.26 -5.07
N SER A 26 -38.21 -13.77 -5.85
CA SER A 26 -39.64 -13.49 -5.74
C SER A 26 -40.17 -13.95 -4.37
N ALA A 27 -40.83 -13.05 -3.63
CA ALA A 27 -41.46 -13.36 -2.36
C ALA A 27 -42.90 -13.85 -2.58
N GLU A 28 -43.11 -15.16 -2.59
CA GLU A 28 -44.44 -15.76 -2.40
C GLU A 28 -44.75 -15.87 -0.91
N ARG A 29 -45.91 -15.33 -0.50
CA ARG A 29 -46.51 -15.55 0.82
C ARG A 29 -47.10 -16.95 0.91
N PRO A 30 -46.90 -17.67 2.01
CA PRO A 30 -47.84 -18.67 2.46
C PRO A 30 -48.53 -18.20 3.74
N THR A 31 -49.83 -17.93 3.63
CA THR A 31 -50.76 -18.05 4.75
C THR A 31 -50.87 -19.52 5.12
N HIS A 32 -50.55 -19.91 6.35
CA HIS A 32 -51.29 -20.93 7.11
C HIS A 32 -50.74 -21.00 8.54
N ALA A 33 -51.62 -20.71 9.50
CA ALA A 33 -51.35 -20.83 10.92
C ALA A 33 -51.08 -22.30 11.29
N PHE A 34 -49.92 -22.58 11.89
CA PHE A 34 -49.61 -23.88 12.47
C PHE A 34 -49.60 -23.75 14.00
N ILE A 35 -50.49 -24.52 14.62
CA ILE A 35 -50.71 -24.58 16.07
C ILE A 35 -49.46 -25.17 16.73
N MET A 36 -48.90 -24.43 17.68
CA MET A 36 -47.70 -24.80 18.42
C MET A 36 -48.07 -25.67 19.64
N THR A 37 -47.82 -26.98 19.56
CA THR A 37 -47.78 -27.86 20.74
C THR A 37 -46.34 -27.99 21.23
N PRO A 38 -46.04 -27.86 22.53
CA PRO A 38 -44.66 -27.89 23.02
C PRO A 38 -44.14 -29.33 23.04
N SER A 39 -43.21 -29.65 22.12
CA SER A 39 -42.44 -30.89 22.12
C SER A 39 -41.06 -30.67 22.75
N ARG A 40 -40.60 -31.67 23.51
CA ARG A 40 -39.44 -31.66 24.42
C ARG A 40 -38.04 -31.58 23.75
N SER A 41 -37.91 -31.04 22.53
CA SER A 41 -36.67 -31.01 21.73
C SER A 41 -35.99 -29.64 21.63
N ALA A 42 -36.42 -28.65 22.41
CA ALA A 42 -35.90 -27.29 22.40
C ALA A 42 -34.37 -27.11 22.56
N PRO A 43 -33.61 -27.92 23.33
CA PRO A 43 -32.18 -27.62 23.53
C PRO A 43 -31.31 -27.92 22.30
N LEU A 44 -31.72 -28.88 21.45
CA LEU A 44 -30.95 -29.25 20.25
C LEU A 44 -31.08 -28.20 19.14
N ILE A 45 -32.25 -27.58 19.00
CA ILE A 45 -32.49 -26.54 17.98
C ILE A 45 -31.76 -25.25 18.37
N ALA A 46 -31.77 -24.88 19.65
CA ALA A 46 -31.00 -23.73 20.13
C ALA A 46 -29.49 -23.92 19.95
N LEU A 47 -28.98 -25.15 20.17
CA LEU A 47 -27.57 -25.50 19.94
C LEU A 47 -27.19 -25.45 18.46
N LEU A 48 -28.07 -25.94 17.57
CA LEU A 48 -27.88 -25.86 16.11
C LEU A 48 -27.91 -24.42 15.59
N LEU A 49 -28.80 -23.57 16.12
CA LEU A 49 -28.84 -22.14 15.77
C LEU A 49 -27.61 -21.40 16.29
N ALA A 50 -27.16 -21.68 17.52
CA ALA A 50 -25.92 -21.10 18.06
C ALA A 50 -24.70 -21.55 17.24
N ALA A 51 -24.60 -22.84 16.88
CA ALA A 51 -23.55 -23.35 16.00
C ALA A 51 -23.59 -22.73 14.60
N ALA A 52 -24.78 -22.49 14.05
CA ALA A 52 -24.96 -21.81 12.75
C ALA A 52 -24.61 -20.30 12.80
N LEU A 53 -24.84 -19.64 13.94
CA LEU A 53 -24.42 -18.25 14.15
C LEU A 53 -22.90 -18.15 14.37
N LEU A 54 -22.30 -19.09 15.11
CA LEU A 54 -20.85 -19.20 15.29
C LEU A 54 -20.13 -19.58 13.98
N SER A 55 -20.74 -20.41 13.13
CA SER A 55 -20.16 -20.73 11.81
C SER A 55 -20.24 -19.55 10.83
N ARG A 56 -21.30 -18.72 10.91
CA ARG A 56 -21.37 -17.44 10.17
C ARG A 56 -20.36 -16.40 10.67
N ALA A 57 -20.04 -16.39 11.96
CA ALA A 57 -18.98 -15.52 12.49
C ALA A 57 -17.57 -15.94 12.05
N ARG A 58 -17.38 -17.21 11.68
CA ARG A 58 -16.11 -17.74 11.19
C ARG A 58 -15.72 -17.23 9.79
N GLY A 59 -16.69 -16.74 9.02
CA GLY A 59 -16.45 -16.09 7.73
C GLY A 59 -16.05 -14.61 7.82
N PHE A 60 -16.03 -14.02 9.02
CA PHE A 60 -15.67 -12.62 9.24
C PHE A 60 -14.22 -12.43 9.72
N LEU A 61 -13.53 -13.53 10.07
CA LEU A 61 -12.10 -13.54 10.40
C LEU A 61 -11.31 -14.23 9.30
N SER A 62 -11.57 -13.84 8.04
CA SER A 62 -10.59 -14.06 6.99
C SER A 62 -9.57 -12.94 7.16
N PRO A 63 -8.29 -13.21 7.50
CA PRO A 63 -7.26 -12.21 7.25
C PRO A 63 -7.40 -11.83 5.78
N SER A 64 -7.48 -10.52 5.52
CA SER A 64 -7.52 -9.97 4.16
C SER A 64 -6.50 -10.74 3.33
N GLU A 65 -6.96 -11.26 2.21
CA GLU A 65 -6.16 -12.01 1.24
C GLU A 65 -4.76 -11.41 1.19
N ASP A 66 -3.76 -12.25 1.45
CA ASP A 66 -2.35 -11.89 1.32
C ASP A 66 -2.16 -11.43 -0.13
N ASP A 67 -2.22 -10.10 -0.37
CA ASP A 67 -2.22 -9.44 -1.67
C ASP A 67 -0.86 -9.64 -2.42
N GLY A 68 -0.06 -10.63 -2.02
CA GLY A 68 1.28 -10.87 -2.52
C GLY A 68 2.27 -9.78 -2.12
N VAL A 69 1.99 -9.05 -1.04
CA VAL A 69 2.83 -7.96 -0.54
C VAL A 69 3.98 -8.55 0.29
N PRO A 70 5.24 -8.35 -0.11
CA PRO A 70 6.38 -8.86 0.65
C PRO A 70 6.47 -8.28 2.07
N GLU A 71 6.91 -9.07 3.04
CA GLU A 71 7.02 -8.67 4.46
C GLU A 71 8.03 -7.53 4.69
N GLU A 72 9.01 -7.39 3.80
CA GLU A 72 10.02 -6.32 3.81
C GLU A 72 9.46 -4.93 3.47
N TRP A 73 8.24 -4.85 2.95
CA TRP A 73 7.62 -3.59 2.56
C TRP A 73 6.87 -2.97 3.73
N VAL A 74 7.31 -1.79 4.15
CA VAL A 74 6.63 -1.06 5.23
C VAL A 74 5.56 -0.15 4.65
N LEU A 75 4.30 -0.40 5.02
CA LEU A 75 3.18 0.45 4.65
C LEU A 75 3.35 1.84 5.27
N LEU A 76 3.47 2.85 4.41
CA LEU A 76 3.56 4.25 4.82
C LEU A 76 2.20 4.90 4.85
N HIS A 77 1.44 4.78 3.75
CA HIS A 77 0.17 5.49 3.55
C HIS A 77 -0.84 4.62 2.79
N VAL A 78 -2.12 4.85 3.06
CA VAL A 78 -3.23 4.34 2.26
C VAL A 78 -4.05 5.54 1.77
N VAL A 79 -4.28 5.60 0.47
CA VAL A 79 -5.03 6.67 -0.20
C VAL A 79 -6.21 6.02 -0.92
N GLN A 80 -7.41 6.53 -0.70
CA GLN A 80 -8.61 6.11 -1.43
C GLN A 80 -9.20 7.30 -2.18
N GLY A 81 -9.85 7.03 -3.31
CA GLY A 81 -10.47 8.10 -4.09
C GLY A 81 -11.36 7.61 -5.23
N HIS A 82 -11.98 8.60 -5.87
CA HIS A 82 -12.95 8.44 -6.97
C HIS A 82 -12.55 9.38 -8.10
N ILE A 83 -12.58 8.91 -9.35
CA ILE A 83 -12.15 9.67 -10.52
C ILE A 83 -13.16 9.45 -11.64
N GLY A 84 -13.66 10.53 -12.23
CA GLY A 84 -14.56 10.46 -13.38
C GLY A 84 -13.85 10.01 -14.66
N ALA A 85 -14.62 9.48 -15.60
CA ALA A 85 -14.17 9.07 -16.93
C ALA A 85 -13.30 10.13 -17.62
N GLY A 86 -12.09 9.75 -18.04
CA GLY A 86 -11.17 10.61 -18.77
C GLY A 86 -10.53 11.73 -17.95
N ASN A 87 -10.69 11.72 -16.62
CA ASN A 87 -10.13 12.73 -15.73
C ASN A 87 -8.97 12.19 -14.89
N TYR A 88 -8.28 13.08 -14.18
CA TYR A 88 -7.12 12.78 -13.35
C TYR A 88 -7.29 13.23 -11.90
N SER A 89 -6.74 12.43 -10.99
CA SER A 89 -6.34 12.88 -9.65
C SER A 89 -4.82 12.90 -9.55
N TYR A 90 -4.26 13.95 -8.93
CA TYR A 90 -2.81 14.13 -8.81
C TYR A 90 -2.35 14.11 -7.37
N LEU A 91 -1.29 13.35 -7.10
CA LEU A 91 -0.67 13.20 -5.79
C LEU A 91 0.83 13.53 -5.88
N ARG A 92 1.41 13.91 -4.74
CA ARG A 92 2.83 14.23 -4.61
C ARG A 92 3.50 13.27 -3.64
N LEU A 93 4.55 12.61 -4.11
CA LEU A 93 5.40 11.76 -3.28
C LEU A 93 6.66 12.52 -2.89
N ASN A 94 6.80 12.82 -1.61
CA ASN A 94 7.99 13.49 -1.06
C ASN A 94 8.97 12.52 -0.37
N HIS A 95 8.54 11.30 -0.04
CA HIS A 95 9.38 10.34 0.68
C HIS A 95 10.59 9.92 -0.15
N ASP A 96 11.77 10.02 0.44
CA ASP A 96 13.02 9.57 -0.17
C ASP A 96 13.12 8.03 -0.22
N GLY A 97 14.05 7.54 -1.04
CA GLY A 97 14.30 6.10 -1.18
C GLY A 97 13.34 5.39 -2.13
N ARG A 98 13.42 4.06 -2.14
CA ARG A 98 12.64 3.19 -3.03
C ARG A 98 11.22 3.05 -2.48
N ILE A 99 10.25 3.58 -3.21
CA ILE A 99 8.84 3.59 -2.82
C ILE A 99 8.06 2.69 -3.78
N VAL A 100 7.17 1.85 -3.24
CA VAL A 100 6.29 1.02 -4.05
C VAL A 100 4.86 1.56 -3.95
N LEU A 101 4.29 1.90 -5.09
CA LEU A 101 2.89 2.26 -5.21
C LEU A 101 2.13 1.00 -5.62
N HIS A 102 1.20 0.56 -4.78
CA HIS A 102 0.36 -0.61 -5.01
C HIS A 102 -1.10 -0.17 -5.03
N MET A 103 -1.65 -0.01 -6.22
CA MET A 103 -3.01 0.46 -6.45
C MET A 103 -3.92 -0.69 -6.86
N ARG A 104 -5.15 -0.66 -6.36
CA ARG A 104 -6.23 -1.56 -6.75
C ARG A 104 -7.45 -0.74 -7.13
N SER A 105 -8.01 -0.99 -8.31
CA SER A 105 -9.32 -0.50 -8.70
C SER A 105 -10.40 -1.26 -7.92
N LEU A 106 -11.18 -0.54 -7.10
CA LEU A 106 -12.32 -1.08 -6.34
C LEU A 106 -13.57 -1.17 -7.23
N ALA A 107 -13.71 -0.23 -8.16
CA ALA A 107 -14.74 -0.20 -9.19
C ALA A 107 -14.21 0.58 -10.41
N GLY A 108 -14.70 0.24 -11.60
CA GLY A 108 -14.18 0.80 -12.85
C GLY A 108 -12.74 0.37 -13.12
N ASP A 109 -11.98 1.24 -13.80
CA ASP A 109 -10.58 1.00 -14.15
C ASP A 109 -9.81 2.32 -13.97
N ALA A 110 -8.91 2.34 -12.99
CA ALA A 110 -8.03 3.46 -12.71
C ALA A 110 -6.60 3.06 -13.07
N ASP A 111 -5.91 3.89 -13.85
CA ASP A 111 -4.54 3.66 -14.30
C ASP A 111 -3.55 4.59 -13.58
N LEU A 112 -2.33 4.11 -13.33
CA LEU A 112 -1.29 4.82 -12.59
C LEU A 112 -0.15 5.33 -13.50
N TYR A 113 0.17 6.62 -13.39
CA TYR A 113 1.28 7.28 -14.10
C TYR A 113 2.17 8.04 -13.13
N VAL A 114 3.50 7.97 -13.33
CA VAL A 114 4.47 8.55 -12.41
C VAL A 114 5.57 9.30 -13.17
N SER A 115 6.00 10.45 -12.64
CA SER A 115 7.08 11.26 -13.20
C SER A 115 7.86 12.03 -12.14
N ASP A 116 9.18 12.10 -12.30
CA ASP A 116 10.08 12.98 -11.54
C ASP A 116 10.34 14.32 -12.24
N LYS A 117 9.75 14.55 -13.43
CA LYS A 117 9.92 15.78 -14.21
C LYS A 117 8.73 16.74 -14.13
N THR A 118 7.56 16.22 -13.76
CA THR A 118 6.32 16.99 -13.66
C THR A 118 5.47 16.45 -12.52
N LEU A 119 4.75 17.35 -11.85
CA LEU A 119 3.76 16.99 -10.84
C LEU A 119 2.42 16.54 -11.42
N HIS A 120 2.22 16.69 -12.73
CA HIS A 120 1.01 16.34 -13.44
C HIS A 120 1.31 15.38 -14.60
N PRO A 121 1.75 14.13 -14.32
CA PRO A 121 1.96 13.13 -15.37
C PRO A 121 0.62 12.70 -15.98
N SER A 122 0.63 12.36 -17.26
CA SER A 122 -0.55 11.92 -18.01
C SER A 122 -0.24 10.67 -18.82
N PHE A 123 -1.25 10.10 -19.50
CA PHE A 123 -1.07 8.96 -20.39
C PHE A 123 -0.05 9.19 -21.53
N ASP A 124 0.23 10.46 -21.89
CA ASP A 124 1.23 10.82 -22.90
C ASP A 124 2.58 11.20 -22.29
N THR A 125 2.59 11.67 -21.03
CA THR A 125 3.76 12.26 -20.38
C THR A 125 3.99 11.62 -19.01
N TYR A 126 4.80 10.56 -19.00
CA TYR A 126 5.18 9.82 -17.80
C TYR A 126 6.60 9.25 -17.93
N LYS A 127 7.15 8.80 -16.80
CA LYS A 127 8.42 8.05 -16.74
C LYS A 127 8.18 6.58 -16.38
N LEU A 128 7.24 6.32 -15.48
CA LEU A 128 6.77 4.97 -15.12
C LEU A 128 5.23 4.93 -15.21
N GLN A 129 4.68 3.75 -15.48
CA GLN A 129 3.23 3.53 -15.50
C GLN A 129 2.89 2.09 -15.11
N SER A 130 1.66 1.90 -14.64
CA SER A 130 0.94 0.62 -14.66
C SER A 130 -0.51 0.92 -15.03
N ALA A 131 -1.04 0.21 -16.03
CA ALA A 131 -2.36 0.43 -16.58
C ALA A 131 -3.00 -0.94 -16.86
N THR A 132 -3.41 -1.60 -15.78
CA THR A 132 -3.94 -2.96 -15.80
C THR A 132 -5.28 -3.00 -15.08
N CYS A 133 -6.20 -3.84 -15.55
CA CYS A 133 -7.54 -3.93 -14.97
C CYS A 133 -7.58 -4.79 -13.70
N GLY A 134 -6.73 -4.46 -12.72
CA GLY A 134 -6.52 -5.24 -11.49
C GLY A 134 -5.63 -4.51 -10.49
N HIS A 135 -4.51 -5.15 -10.13
CA HIS A 135 -3.50 -4.56 -9.26
C HIS A 135 -2.42 -3.88 -10.09
N ASP A 136 -2.29 -2.56 -9.90
CA ASP A 136 -1.28 -1.74 -10.53
C ASP A 136 -0.13 -1.48 -9.56
N VAL A 137 1.05 -1.99 -9.89
CA VAL A 137 2.24 -1.86 -9.05
C VAL A 137 3.33 -1.09 -9.79
N VAL A 138 3.75 0.02 -9.21
CA VAL A 138 4.85 0.84 -9.72
C VAL A 138 5.89 1.03 -8.63
N VAL A 139 7.11 0.60 -8.92
CA VAL A 139 8.28 0.85 -8.07
C VAL A 139 8.92 2.17 -8.48
N VAL A 140 8.89 3.16 -7.60
CA VAL A 140 9.57 4.45 -7.75
C VAL A 140 10.98 4.36 -7.18
N PRO A 141 12.02 4.51 -8.01
CA PRO A 141 13.40 4.51 -7.56
C PRO A 141 13.72 5.65 -6.57
N GLY A 142 14.77 5.45 -5.78
CA GLY A 142 15.26 6.44 -4.81
C GLY A 142 16.00 7.62 -5.43
N ASP A 143 16.53 7.47 -6.65
CA ASP A 143 17.25 8.51 -7.40
C ASP A 143 16.32 9.47 -8.17
N PHE A 144 15.01 9.21 -8.18
CA PHE A 144 14.02 10.11 -8.78
C PHE A 144 13.96 11.42 -8.00
N ALA A 145 14.14 12.54 -8.70
CA ALA A 145 14.00 13.87 -8.12
C ALA A 145 12.64 14.03 -7.43
N ARG A 146 12.69 14.37 -6.14
CA ARG A 146 11.49 14.62 -5.32
C ARG A 146 11.14 16.11 -5.36
N PRO A 147 9.85 16.49 -5.33
CA PRO A 147 8.66 15.63 -5.28
C PRO A 147 8.41 14.87 -6.59
N VAL A 148 8.06 13.59 -6.48
CA VAL A 148 7.57 12.81 -7.62
C VAL A 148 6.08 13.07 -7.81
N GLY A 149 5.68 13.38 -9.04
CA GLY A 149 4.29 13.50 -9.45
C GLY A 149 3.69 12.13 -9.73
N ILE A 150 2.48 11.92 -9.20
CA ILE A 150 1.67 10.73 -9.44
C ILE A 150 0.34 11.20 -10.03
N GLY A 151 -0.04 10.65 -11.17
CA GLY A 151 -1.30 10.88 -11.84
C GLY A 151 -2.09 9.58 -11.88
N ILE A 152 -3.33 9.63 -11.40
CA ILE A 152 -4.26 8.51 -11.43
C ILE A 152 -5.35 8.89 -12.42
N TYR A 153 -5.53 8.07 -13.44
CA TYR A 153 -6.42 8.34 -14.57
C TYR A 153 -7.65 7.44 -14.51
N GLY A 154 -8.85 8.00 -14.64
CA GLY A 154 -10.06 7.21 -14.79
C GLY A 154 -10.26 6.79 -16.25
N HIS A 155 -10.21 5.50 -16.56
CA HIS A 155 -10.37 5.02 -17.92
C HIS A 155 -11.76 5.40 -18.50
N PRO A 156 -11.86 5.94 -19.74
CA PRO A 156 -13.11 6.44 -20.30
C PRO A 156 -14.24 5.42 -20.47
N SER A 157 -13.94 4.12 -20.45
CA SER A 157 -14.95 3.05 -20.53
C SER A 157 -15.82 2.96 -19.28
N HIS A 158 -15.39 3.53 -18.17
CA HIS A 158 -16.11 3.54 -16.90
C HIS A 158 -16.49 4.97 -16.55
N GLN A 159 -17.76 5.20 -16.21
CA GLN A 159 -18.24 6.55 -15.89
C GLN A 159 -17.52 7.15 -14.67
N GLU A 160 -17.19 6.31 -13.71
CA GLU A 160 -16.40 6.61 -12.52
C GLU A 160 -15.55 5.38 -12.16
N SER A 161 -14.31 5.63 -11.76
CA SER A 161 -13.41 4.63 -11.21
C SER A 161 -13.11 4.95 -9.74
N GLN A 162 -13.13 3.94 -8.89
CA GLN A 162 -12.83 4.02 -7.46
C GLN A 162 -11.56 3.21 -7.20
N PHE A 163 -10.65 3.72 -6.39
CA PHE A 163 -9.37 3.06 -6.15
C PHE A 163 -8.93 3.14 -4.69
N GLU A 164 -8.10 2.18 -4.30
CA GLU A 164 -7.27 2.21 -3.10
C GLU A 164 -5.81 2.06 -3.53
N MET A 165 -4.96 3.00 -3.10
CA MET A 165 -3.52 2.95 -3.31
C MET A 165 -2.81 2.86 -1.96
N ARG A 166 -2.06 1.79 -1.77
CA ARG A 166 -1.14 1.59 -0.66
C ARG A 166 0.26 2.01 -1.10
N VAL A 167 0.92 2.81 -0.28
CA VAL A 167 2.27 3.32 -0.52
C VAL A 167 3.20 2.65 0.47
N PHE A 168 4.16 1.90 -0.05
CA PHE A 168 5.13 1.16 0.75
C PHE A 168 6.55 1.73 0.59
N TYR A 169 7.34 1.60 1.64
CA TYR A 169 8.79 1.76 1.60
C TYR A 169 9.45 0.38 1.48
N ASP A 170 10.32 0.21 0.48
CA ASP A 170 11.04 -1.03 0.26
C ASP A 170 12.41 -0.99 0.95
N GLN A 171 12.57 -1.77 2.01
CA GLN A 171 13.78 -1.82 2.83
C GLN A 171 14.92 -2.66 2.21
N THR A 172 14.66 -3.45 1.17
CA THR A 172 15.66 -4.38 0.61
C THR A 172 16.83 -3.67 -0.07
N VAL A 173 16.60 -2.43 -0.51
CA VAL A 173 17.61 -1.56 -1.09
C VAL A 173 18.06 -0.58 -0.01
N SER A 174 18.67 -1.11 1.06
CA SER A 174 19.42 -0.28 2.00
C SER A 174 20.38 0.59 1.19
N GLN A 175 20.17 1.92 1.24
CA GLN A 175 21.06 2.87 0.59
C GLN A 175 22.46 2.59 1.11
N ASP A 176 23.39 2.26 0.21
CA ASP A 176 24.78 2.01 0.58
C ASP A 176 25.30 3.24 1.33
N PRO A 177 25.65 3.13 2.63
CA PRO A 177 26.17 4.25 3.41
C PRO A 177 27.44 4.87 2.80
N PHE A 178 28.12 4.14 1.91
CA PHE A 178 29.38 4.56 1.29
C PHE A 178 29.22 5.36 -0.01
N GLU A 179 28.06 5.42 -0.66
CA GLU A 179 27.90 6.24 -1.87
C GLU A 179 27.88 7.75 -1.58
N ARG A 180 27.64 8.14 -0.32
CA ARG A 180 27.62 9.57 0.07
C ARG A 180 29.02 10.16 0.29
N SER A 181 30.07 9.35 0.36
CA SER A 181 31.43 9.82 0.68
C SER A 181 32.39 9.89 -0.52
N SER A 182 31.98 9.51 -1.74
CA SER A 182 32.91 9.39 -2.88
C SER A 182 33.03 10.61 -3.80
N TYR A 183 32.51 11.78 -3.40
CA TYR A 183 32.66 13.03 -4.16
C TYR A 183 33.26 14.18 -3.33
N ALA A 184 34.34 13.90 -2.62
CA ALA A 184 35.18 14.94 -2.01
C ALA A 184 36.68 14.63 -2.20
N SER A 185 37.14 14.71 -3.45
CA SER A 185 38.55 14.85 -3.82
C SER A 185 38.53 15.31 -5.28
N GLU A 186 38.94 16.52 -5.63
CA GLU A 186 40.35 16.94 -5.71
C GLU A 186 40.52 18.45 -5.40
N ASP A 187 41.26 18.78 -4.34
CA ASP A 187 42.24 19.89 -4.38
C ASP A 187 43.39 19.49 -3.45
N GLU A 188 44.47 18.98 -4.05
CA GLU A 188 45.70 18.61 -3.36
C GLU A 188 46.42 19.86 -2.84
N ARG A 189 46.46 20.03 -1.51
CA ARG A 189 47.54 20.77 -0.85
C ARG A 189 47.98 20.09 0.45
N ASP A 190 49.00 19.26 0.30
CA ASP A 190 50.28 19.31 1.02
C ASP A 190 50.31 19.13 2.56
N ARG A 191 51.24 18.25 2.97
CA ARG A 191 51.87 18.03 4.30
C ARG A 191 51.22 17.13 5.37
N LYS A 192 51.85 15.94 5.49
CA LYS A 192 52.42 15.32 6.71
C LYS A 192 51.58 15.32 8.01
N LYS A 193 51.21 14.11 8.50
CA LYS A 193 51.82 13.38 9.65
C LYS A 193 50.79 12.51 10.42
N SER A 194 51.21 11.28 10.71
CA SER A 194 50.79 10.31 11.76
C SER A 194 49.42 9.59 11.69
N PRO A 195 49.39 8.27 12.00
CA PRO A 195 48.18 7.48 12.24
C PRO A 195 47.88 7.39 13.74
N GLN A 196 46.67 7.75 14.17
CA GLN A 196 45.98 7.29 15.40
C GLN A 196 44.77 8.20 15.66
N ALA A 197 43.58 7.59 15.75
CA ALA A 197 42.33 8.06 16.36
C ALA A 197 41.13 7.69 15.46
N ALA A 198 40.65 6.46 15.61
CA ALA A 198 39.35 6.02 15.10
C ALA A 198 38.61 5.17 16.15
N GLU A 199 38.87 5.44 17.44
CA GLU A 199 38.32 4.68 18.57
C GLU A 199 37.63 5.57 19.62
N GLU A 200 37.35 6.84 19.32
CA GLU A 200 36.69 7.76 20.27
C GLU A 200 35.19 8.02 19.99
N ASP A 201 34.66 7.65 18.81
CA ASP A 201 33.27 7.97 18.43
C ASP A 201 32.23 6.99 19.04
N PHE A 202 32.64 5.78 19.43
CA PHE A 202 31.72 4.77 19.97
C PHE A 202 31.53 4.85 21.50
N GLN A 203 32.43 5.52 22.23
CA GLN A 203 32.35 5.59 23.70
C GLN A 203 31.46 6.73 24.20
N GLU A 204 31.34 7.82 23.43
CA GLU A 204 30.49 8.95 23.81
C GLU A 204 28.99 8.62 23.65
N GLU A 205 28.63 7.81 22.65
CA GLU A 205 27.24 7.42 22.40
C GLU A 205 26.67 6.47 23.47
N GLU A 206 27.48 5.56 24.02
CA GLU A 206 27.05 4.63 25.08
C GLU A 206 26.61 5.36 26.37
N SER A 207 27.23 6.52 26.67
CA SER A 207 26.92 7.32 27.85
C SER A 207 25.58 8.05 27.74
N ILE A 208 25.13 8.36 26.53
CA ILE A 208 23.86 9.06 26.27
C ILE A 208 22.68 8.09 26.37
N PHE A 209 22.80 6.87 25.84
CA PHE A 209 21.73 5.87 25.94
C PHE A 209 21.44 5.44 27.38
N TRP A 210 22.48 5.26 28.19
CA TRP A 210 22.35 4.84 29.58
C TRP A 210 21.66 5.90 30.45
N THR A 211 21.95 7.19 30.20
CA THR A 211 21.30 8.30 30.92
C THR A 211 19.81 8.43 30.57
N ILE A 212 19.45 8.22 29.30
CA ILE A 212 18.04 8.17 28.87
C ILE A 212 17.31 6.98 29.51
N LEU A 213 17.95 5.80 29.58
CA LEU A 213 17.38 4.59 30.17
C LEU A 213 17.07 4.77 31.68
N ILE A 214 18.00 5.35 32.44
CA ILE A 214 17.78 5.67 33.86
C ILE A 214 16.62 6.66 34.00
N GLY A 215 16.57 7.68 33.15
CA GLY A 215 15.50 8.67 33.15
C GLY A 215 14.12 8.04 32.93
N LEU A 216 14.01 7.13 31.95
CA LEU A 216 12.76 6.44 31.64
C LEU A 216 12.34 5.49 32.78
N LEU A 217 13.29 4.77 33.36
CA LEU A 217 13.04 3.86 34.48
C LEU A 217 12.51 4.60 35.72
N LYS A 218 13.03 5.80 35.98
CA LYS A 218 12.58 6.64 37.10
C LYS A 218 11.11 7.05 36.96
N ILE A 219 10.67 7.41 35.75
CA ILE A 219 9.27 7.76 35.46
C ILE A 219 8.37 6.54 35.70
N VAL A 220 8.78 5.36 35.25
CA VAL A 220 8.01 4.12 35.42
C VAL A 220 7.87 3.75 36.91
N LEU A 221 8.88 4.01 37.74
CA LEU A 221 8.80 3.73 39.17
C LEU A 221 7.90 4.74 39.90
N GLU A 222 7.91 6.00 39.48
CA GLU A 222 7.07 7.07 40.03
C GLU A 222 5.58 6.87 39.75
N ILE A 223 5.21 6.22 38.63
CA ILE A 223 3.80 5.88 38.37
C ILE A 223 3.31 4.65 39.13
N LEU A 224 4.22 3.81 39.61
CA LEU A 224 3.92 2.51 40.22
C LEU A 224 3.88 2.55 41.76
N PHE A 225 4.40 3.62 42.37
CA PHE A 225 4.51 3.81 43.82
C PHE A 225 4.01 5.19 44.23
#